data_AF-A0A9D5PUS0-F1
#
_entry.id   AF-A0A9D5PUS0-F1
#
_cell.length_a   1.000
_cell.length_b   1.000
_cell.length_c   1.000
_cell.angle_alpha   90.00
_cell.angle_beta   90.00
_cell.angle_gamma   90.00
#
_symmetry.space_group_name_H-M   'P 1'
#
loop_
_entity.id
_entity.type
_entity.pdbx_description
1 polymer ?
#
loop_
_entity_poly.entity_id
_entity_poly.type
_entity_poly.pdbx_seq_one_letter_code
_entity_poly.pdbx_strand_id
1 'polypeptide(L)'
;MPRKRRVAFLCVLLALILAVPAVFCACSGAPTAEDLRADVIALLEAAPEINEVFFGAGLPVFDSSAPENADLYREVPESLSLYDVVDVEHSKFQSIEHIKAAALRVYSSSCISPLFAAAFEGVSSDATPSAVLVSKPYFVEQDDRLYQLRRSELDPDFDAIRERSLVFDYNSLTVNSRSSSKTSVVLTIKAHLLSEPSKTETKSFRLLSTPTGWKLNSWVL
;
A
#
# COMPACT_ATOMS: atom_id res chain seq x y z
N MET A 1 -18.47 33.15 51.16
CA MET A 1 -17.39 33.49 50.19
C MET A 1 -17.36 35.00 49.97
N PRO A 2 -16.20 35.67 50.12
CA PRO A 2 -16.10 37.12 50.00
C PRO A 2 -16.39 37.58 48.56
N ARG A 3 -17.14 38.68 48.41
CA ARG A 3 -17.66 39.22 47.13
C ARG A 3 -16.59 39.35 46.03
N LYS A 4 -15.34 39.64 46.43
CA LYS A 4 -14.16 39.72 45.54
C LYS A 4 -13.74 38.38 44.91
N ARG A 5 -13.92 37.25 45.62
CA ARG A 5 -13.60 35.90 45.11
C ARG A 5 -14.64 35.40 44.09
N ARG A 6 -15.89 35.87 44.17
CA ARG A 6 -16.95 35.50 43.21
C ARG A 6 -16.77 36.21 41.85
N VAL A 7 -16.34 37.47 41.87
CA VAL A 7 -16.05 38.24 40.64
C VAL A 7 -14.82 37.67 39.93
N ALA A 8 -13.75 37.33 40.66
CA ALA A 8 -12.56 36.71 40.08
C ALA A 8 -12.85 35.35 39.43
N PHE A 9 -13.66 34.50 40.07
CA PHE A 9 -14.06 33.21 39.50
C PHE A 9 -14.93 33.37 38.25
N LEU A 10 -15.86 34.34 38.24
CA LEU A 10 -16.72 34.61 37.09
C LEU A 10 -15.90 35.13 35.89
N CYS A 11 -14.91 36.00 36.13
CA CYS A 11 -14.01 36.51 35.07
C CYS A 11 -13.10 35.43 34.47
N VAL A 12 -12.60 34.48 35.28
CA VAL A 12 -11.79 33.35 34.78
C VAL A 12 -12.65 32.37 33.98
N LEU A 13 -13.88 32.08 34.43
CA LEU A 13 -14.80 31.21 33.69
C LEU A 13 -15.22 31.84 32.35
N LEU A 14 -15.48 33.15 32.33
CA LEU A 14 -15.84 33.87 31.11
C LEU A 14 -14.66 33.94 30.11
N ALA A 15 -13.44 34.12 30.60
CA ALA A 15 -12.22 34.08 29.78
C ALA A 15 -11.96 32.67 29.22
N LEU A 16 -12.26 31.61 29.98
CA LEU A 16 -12.16 30.23 29.50
C LEU A 16 -13.20 29.90 28.42
N ILE A 17 -14.43 30.42 28.54
CA ILE A 17 -15.51 30.20 27.57
C ILE A 17 -15.27 31.04 26.29
N LEU A 18 -14.67 32.23 26.40
CA LEU A 18 -14.30 33.09 25.27
C LEU A 18 -13.02 32.67 24.55
N ALA A 19 -12.14 31.88 25.18
CA ALA A 19 -10.91 31.36 24.55
C ALA A 19 -11.11 30.06 23.75
N VAL A 20 -12.28 29.41 23.87
CA VAL A 20 -12.56 28.10 23.22
C VAL A 20 -13.12 28.18 21.77
N PRO A 21 -13.63 29.29 21.19
CA PRO A 21 -14.09 29.23 19.80
C PRO A 21 -12.95 29.30 18.76
N ALA A 22 -11.69 29.57 19.15
CA ALA A 22 -10.62 29.86 18.19
C ALA A 22 -9.97 28.61 17.53
N VAL A 23 -10.32 27.39 17.95
CA VAL A 23 -9.71 26.14 17.41
C VAL A 23 -10.58 25.46 16.34
N PHE A 24 -11.82 25.91 16.08
CA PHE A 24 -12.71 25.28 15.11
C PHE A 24 -12.97 26.09 13.82
N CYS A 25 -12.25 27.19 13.60
CA CYS A 25 -12.25 27.91 12.31
C CYS A 25 -11.05 27.51 11.43
N ALA A 26 -10.77 26.21 11.28
CA ALA A 26 -10.08 25.75 10.09
C ALA A 26 -11.12 25.76 8.96
N CYS A 27 -11.20 26.88 8.24
CA CYS A 27 -11.94 26.99 6.98
C CYS A 27 -11.46 25.86 6.05
N SER A 28 -12.26 24.79 5.97
CA SER A 28 -11.95 23.57 5.25
C SER A 28 -12.03 23.83 3.74
N GLY A 29 -10.99 24.45 3.17
CA GLY A 29 -10.74 24.33 1.75
C GLY A 29 -10.57 22.86 1.39
N ALA A 30 -11.06 22.43 0.24
CA ALA A 30 -10.65 21.13 -0.28
C ALA A 30 -9.16 21.20 -0.63
N PRO A 31 -8.36 20.15 -0.37
CA PRO A 31 -6.92 20.24 -0.47
C PRO A 31 -6.48 20.58 -1.91
N THR A 32 -5.51 21.46 -2.00
CA THR A 32 -4.83 21.88 -3.23
C THR A 32 -3.77 20.85 -3.64
N ALA A 33 -3.21 20.99 -4.84
CA ALA A 33 -2.10 20.16 -5.26
C ALA A 33 -0.85 20.39 -4.38
N GLU A 34 -0.68 21.61 -3.86
CA GLU A 34 0.40 21.95 -2.95
C GLU A 34 0.23 21.26 -1.59
N ASP A 35 -0.98 21.26 -1.04
CA ASP A 35 -1.30 20.57 0.22
C ASP A 35 -1.03 19.06 0.15
N LEU A 36 -1.27 18.45 -1.02
CA LEU A 36 -1.13 17.00 -1.22
C LEU A 36 0.26 16.59 -1.72
N ARG A 37 1.12 17.54 -2.08
CA ARG A 37 2.37 17.26 -2.81
C ARG A 37 3.26 16.27 -2.06
N ALA A 38 3.51 16.54 -0.77
CA ALA A 38 4.37 15.69 0.05
C ALA A 38 3.81 14.27 0.21
N ASP A 39 2.51 14.15 0.48
CA ASP A 39 1.83 12.86 0.61
C ASP A 39 1.88 12.07 -0.71
N VAL A 40 1.60 12.73 -1.84
CA VAL A 40 1.63 12.09 -3.16
C VAL A 40 3.03 11.59 -3.50
N ILE A 41 4.08 12.39 -3.26
CA ILE A 41 5.46 11.97 -3.50
C ILE A 41 5.78 10.74 -2.66
N ALA A 42 5.53 10.79 -1.35
CA ALA A 42 5.81 9.67 -0.46
C ALA A 42 5.07 8.39 -0.87
N LEU A 43 3.80 8.50 -1.29
CA LEU A 43 3.03 7.37 -1.78
C LEU A 43 3.58 6.80 -3.08
N LEU A 44 3.93 7.65 -4.05
CA LEU A 44 4.46 7.23 -5.35
C LEU A 44 5.86 6.64 -5.23
N GLU A 45 6.68 7.11 -4.30
CA GLU A 45 8.02 6.56 -4.03
C GLU A 45 7.97 5.24 -3.25
N ALA A 46 6.96 5.04 -2.40
CA ALA A 46 6.76 3.79 -1.65
C ALA A 46 6.04 2.70 -2.46
N ALA A 47 5.22 3.08 -3.45
CA ALA A 47 4.45 2.14 -4.25
C ALA A 47 5.28 1.06 -4.97
N PRO A 48 6.45 1.36 -5.59
CA PRO A 48 7.25 0.36 -6.28
C PRO A 48 7.63 -0.83 -5.40
N GLU A 49 8.00 -0.60 -4.14
CA GLU A 49 8.36 -1.66 -3.22
C GLU A 49 7.19 -2.60 -2.94
N ILE A 50 6.00 -2.04 -2.71
CA ILE A 50 4.77 -2.84 -2.52
C ILE A 50 4.39 -3.57 -3.81
N ASN A 51 4.56 -2.93 -4.96
CA ASN A 51 4.24 -3.55 -6.24
C ASN A 51 5.21 -4.69 -6.56
N GLU A 52 6.48 -4.58 -6.18
CA GLU A 52 7.46 -5.66 -6.36
C GLU A 52 7.03 -6.91 -5.60
N VAL A 53 6.47 -6.75 -4.39
CA VAL A 53 5.95 -7.85 -3.58
C VAL A 53 4.80 -8.58 -4.27
N PHE A 54 3.89 -7.86 -4.95
CA PHE A 54 2.66 -8.46 -5.49
C PHE A 54 2.64 -8.72 -6.99
N PHE A 55 3.47 -8.02 -7.76
CA PHE A 55 3.48 -8.06 -9.23
C PHE A 55 4.90 -8.23 -9.80
N GLY A 56 5.93 -8.11 -8.97
CA GLY A 56 7.33 -8.21 -9.36
C GLY A 56 7.95 -9.57 -9.05
N ALA A 57 9.19 -9.56 -8.56
CA ALA A 57 9.90 -10.75 -8.10
C ALA A 57 9.42 -11.30 -6.75
N GLY A 58 8.58 -10.55 -6.03
CA GLY A 58 8.21 -10.88 -4.66
C GLY A 58 9.30 -10.50 -3.67
N LEU A 59 9.45 -11.31 -2.64
CA LEU A 59 10.46 -11.20 -1.60
C LEU A 59 11.74 -11.94 -1.99
N PRO A 60 12.90 -11.54 -1.44
CA PRO A 60 14.11 -12.35 -1.57
C PRO A 60 13.89 -13.72 -0.92
N VAL A 61 14.32 -14.78 -1.61
CA VAL A 61 14.19 -16.17 -1.17
C VAL A 61 15.56 -16.84 -1.19
N PHE A 62 15.73 -17.88 -0.38
CA PHE A 62 16.90 -18.73 -0.47
C PHE A 62 16.92 -19.50 -1.80
N ASP A 63 18.11 -19.71 -2.37
CA ASP A 63 18.25 -20.53 -3.58
C ASP A 63 18.13 -22.00 -3.20
N SER A 64 17.07 -22.66 -3.67
CA SER A 64 16.80 -24.09 -3.43
C SER A 64 17.79 -25.02 -4.12
N SER A 65 18.54 -24.53 -5.12
CA SER A 65 19.58 -25.29 -5.81
C SER A 65 20.95 -25.22 -5.13
N ALA A 66 21.13 -24.29 -4.20
CA ALA A 66 22.39 -24.07 -3.50
C ALA A 66 22.60 -25.14 -2.40
N PRO A 67 23.74 -25.87 -2.40
CA PRO A 67 24.00 -26.94 -1.43
C PRO A 67 23.92 -26.50 0.04
N GLU A 68 24.32 -25.27 0.33
CA GLU A 68 24.27 -24.66 1.67
C GLU A 68 22.84 -24.52 2.22
N ASN A 69 21.83 -24.46 1.34
CA ASN A 69 20.43 -24.35 1.73
C ASN A 69 19.70 -25.71 1.75
N ALA A 70 20.39 -26.82 1.43
CA ALA A 70 19.75 -28.13 1.28
C ALA A 70 19.05 -28.62 2.57
N ASP A 71 19.62 -28.30 3.74
CA ASP A 71 19.01 -28.66 5.02
C ASP A 71 17.75 -27.85 5.30
N LEU A 72 17.76 -26.55 4.98
CA LEU A 72 16.60 -25.67 5.09
C LEU A 72 15.42 -26.20 4.26
N TYR A 73 15.67 -26.63 3.03
CA TYR A 73 14.65 -27.16 2.13
C TYR A 73 14.21 -28.59 2.46
N ARG A 74 15.03 -29.38 3.18
CA ARG A 74 14.63 -30.70 3.68
C ARG A 74 13.57 -30.61 4.79
N GLU A 75 13.56 -29.51 5.54
CA GLU A 75 12.60 -29.24 6.61
C GLU A 75 11.28 -28.66 6.08
N VAL A 76 11.20 -28.29 4.80
CA VAL A 76 9.98 -27.72 4.22
C VAL A 76 8.89 -28.80 4.19
N PRO A 77 7.69 -28.52 4.76
CA PRO A 77 6.56 -29.43 4.71
C PRO A 77 6.21 -29.82 3.27
N GLU A 78 5.78 -31.06 3.05
CA GLU A 78 5.41 -31.55 1.70
C GLU A 78 4.29 -30.70 1.05
N SER A 79 3.37 -30.18 1.87
CA SER A 79 2.30 -29.25 1.47
C SER A 79 2.83 -27.94 0.88
N LEU A 80 4.09 -27.58 1.16
CA LEU A 80 4.78 -26.37 0.72
C LEU A 80 5.91 -26.66 -0.28
N SER A 81 5.93 -27.85 -0.87
CA SER A 81 6.97 -28.27 -1.84
C SER A 81 7.13 -27.37 -3.08
N LEU A 82 6.10 -26.57 -3.40
CA LEU A 82 6.09 -25.59 -4.49
C LEU A 82 6.54 -24.18 -4.07
N TYR A 83 6.88 -24.00 -2.80
CA TYR A 83 7.27 -22.71 -2.26
C TYR A 83 8.79 -22.65 -2.06
N ASP A 84 9.29 -21.43 -2.04
CA ASP A 84 10.61 -21.10 -1.57
C ASP A 84 10.54 -20.46 -0.18
N VAL A 85 11.59 -20.67 0.61
CA VAL A 85 11.72 -20.06 1.93
C VAL A 85 12.18 -18.62 1.74
N VAL A 86 11.44 -17.68 2.30
CA VAL A 86 11.79 -16.26 2.24
C VAL A 86 13.02 -16.00 3.12
N ASP A 87 13.99 -15.29 2.54
CA ASP A 87 15.15 -14.79 3.27
C ASP A 87 14.76 -13.52 4.02
N VAL A 88 14.24 -13.72 5.24
CA VAL A 88 13.76 -12.63 6.09
C VAL A 88 14.88 -11.71 6.60
N GLU A 89 16.15 -12.13 6.53
CA GLU A 89 17.30 -11.30 6.92
C GLU A 89 17.59 -10.24 5.84
N HIS A 90 17.43 -10.61 4.57
CA HIS A 90 17.59 -9.70 3.43
C HIS A 90 16.27 -9.07 2.96
N SER A 91 15.14 -9.50 3.50
CA SER A 91 13.82 -8.92 3.25
C SER A 91 13.51 -7.76 4.20
N LYS A 92 12.80 -6.74 3.69
CA LYS A 92 12.18 -5.70 4.53
C LYS A 92 10.90 -6.17 5.23
N PHE A 93 10.38 -7.34 4.82
CA PHE A 93 9.14 -7.91 5.32
C PHE A 93 9.42 -9.26 5.96
N GLN A 94 9.07 -9.37 7.24
CA GLN A 94 9.33 -10.55 8.06
C GLN A 94 8.09 -11.44 8.21
N SER A 95 6.92 -10.92 7.83
CA SER A 95 5.64 -11.61 7.98
C SER A 95 4.58 -11.12 6.99
N ILE A 96 3.54 -11.92 6.78
CA ILE A 96 2.32 -11.54 6.05
C ILE A 96 1.70 -10.29 6.69
N GLU A 97 1.69 -10.19 8.01
CA GLU A 97 1.20 -8.99 8.70
C GLU A 97 2.06 -7.76 8.37
N HIS A 98 3.39 -7.88 8.32
CA HIS A 98 4.27 -6.80 7.90
C HIS A 98 4.00 -6.37 6.45
N ILE A 99 3.79 -7.33 5.53
CA ILE A 99 3.43 -7.03 4.14
C ILE A 99 2.10 -6.27 4.09
N LYS A 100 1.05 -6.79 4.77
CA LYS A 100 -0.28 -6.16 4.81
C LYS A 100 -0.21 -4.74 5.37
N ALA A 101 0.48 -4.56 6.49
CA ALA A 101 0.64 -3.26 7.13
C ALA A 101 1.42 -2.26 6.25
N ALA A 102 2.49 -2.71 5.59
CA ALA A 102 3.24 -1.88 4.66
C ALA A 102 2.39 -1.48 3.45
N ALA A 103 1.64 -2.41 2.89
CA ALA A 103 0.82 -2.15 1.73
C ALA A 103 -0.35 -1.20 2.06
N LEU A 104 -0.96 -1.31 3.24
CA LEU A 104 -1.98 -0.37 3.73
C LEU A 104 -1.44 1.01 4.10
N ARG A 105 -0.11 1.19 4.25
CA ARG A 105 0.49 2.52 4.36
C ARG A 105 0.48 3.26 3.02
N VAL A 106 0.44 2.53 1.91
CA VAL A 106 0.49 3.09 0.55
C VAL A 106 -0.90 3.10 -0.11
N TYR A 107 -1.56 1.94 -0.13
CA TYR A 107 -2.82 1.73 -0.82
C TYR A 107 -4.00 1.75 0.15
N SER A 108 -5.16 2.19 -0.35
CA SER A 108 -6.41 2.13 0.40
C SER A 108 -6.83 0.67 0.58
N SER A 109 -7.56 0.38 1.66
CA SER A 109 -8.13 -0.95 1.89
C SER A 109 -8.98 -1.43 0.71
N SER A 110 -9.84 -0.57 0.16
CA SER A 110 -10.67 -0.91 -1.01
C SER A 110 -9.86 -1.25 -2.26
N CYS A 111 -8.65 -0.72 -2.42
CA CYS A 111 -7.77 -1.06 -3.53
C CYS A 111 -7.08 -2.40 -3.32
N ILE A 112 -6.63 -2.68 -2.08
CA ILE A 112 -5.71 -3.78 -1.82
C ILE A 112 -6.38 -5.06 -1.29
N SER A 113 -7.58 -4.96 -0.72
CA SER A 113 -8.31 -6.13 -0.19
C SER A 113 -8.48 -7.27 -1.18
N PRO A 114 -8.82 -7.06 -2.48
CA PRO A 114 -8.90 -8.15 -3.44
C PRO A 114 -7.56 -8.88 -3.63
N LEU A 115 -6.46 -8.14 -3.53
CA LEU A 115 -5.12 -8.70 -3.67
C LEU A 115 -4.69 -9.46 -2.42
N PHE A 116 -5.10 -9.03 -1.22
CA PHE A 116 -4.83 -9.79 0.00
C PHE A 116 -5.49 -11.17 -0.02
N ALA A 117 -6.72 -11.26 -0.51
CA ALA A 117 -7.38 -12.56 -0.68
C ALA A 117 -6.57 -13.46 -1.64
N ALA A 118 -6.22 -12.94 -2.83
CA ALA A 118 -5.43 -13.70 -3.80
C ALA A 118 -4.04 -14.08 -3.27
N ALA A 119 -3.35 -13.17 -2.61
CA ALA A 119 -1.96 -13.35 -2.18
C ALA A 119 -1.81 -14.20 -0.91
N PHE A 120 -2.80 -14.23 -0.01
CA PHE A 120 -2.63 -14.85 1.31
C PHE A 120 -3.62 -15.97 1.62
N GLU A 121 -4.78 -15.99 0.96
CA GLU A 121 -5.82 -16.99 1.22
C GLU A 121 -5.91 -18.00 0.08
N GLY A 122 -5.49 -17.60 -1.13
CA GLY A 122 -5.77 -18.34 -2.35
C GLY A 122 -7.22 -18.11 -2.80
N VAL A 123 -7.52 -18.46 -4.05
CA VAL A 123 -8.87 -18.29 -4.59
C VAL A 123 -9.35 -19.62 -5.14
N SER A 124 -10.42 -20.15 -4.59
CA SER A 124 -11.19 -21.24 -5.20
C SER A 124 -12.41 -20.66 -5.90
N SER A 125 -12.49 -20.84 -7.22
CA SER A 125 -13.66 -20.45 -7.99
C SER A 125 -14.46 -21.69 -8.40
N ASP A 126 -15.69 -21.79 -7.93
CA ASP A 126 -16.69 -22.77 -8.37
C ASP A 126 -17.35 -22.35 -9.70
N ALA A 127 -16.60 -21.70 -10.59
CA ALA A 127 -17.18 -21.06 -11.78
C ALA A 127 -17.84 -22.05 -12.76
N THR A 128 -17.48 -23.34 -12.73
CA THR A 128 -18.19 -24.39 -13.49
C THR A 128 -18.07 -25.77 -12.84
N PRO A 129 -19.04 -26.70 -13.07
CA PRO A 129 -19.01 -28.08 -12.55
C PRO A 129 -17.81 -28.92 -13.02
N SER A 130 -17.04 -28.43 -13.99
CA SER A 130 -15.96 -29.19 -14.65
C SER A 130 -14.57 -28.61 -14.44
N ALA A 131 -14.42 -27.47 -13.75
CA ALA A 131 -13.12 -26.91 -13.41
C ALA A 131 -13.24 -26.02 -12.17
N VAL A 132 -12.79 -26.54 -11.02
CA VAL A 132 -12.46 -25.70 -9.87
C VAL A 132 -11.12 -25.05 -10.18
N LEU A 133 -11.12 -23.74 -10.45
CA LEU A 133 -9.88 -22.98 -10.54
C LEU A 133 -9.43 -22.68 -9.12
N VAL A 134 -8.42 -23.41 -8.64
CA VAL A 134 -7.76 -23.14 -7.36
C VAL A 134 -6.47 -22.39 -7.64
N SER A 135 -6.45 -21.10 -7.33
CA SER A 135 -5.22 -20.33 -7.24
C SER A 135 -4.65 -20.49 -5.83
N LYS A 136 -3.40 -20.95 -5.74
CA LYS A 136 -2.68 -21.08 -4.45
C LYS A 136 -2.36 -19.68 -3.90
N PRO A 137 -2.32 -19.50 -2.57
CA PRO A 137 -1.83 -18.24 -2.01
C PRO A 137 -0.39 -17.99 -2.46
N TYR A 138 -0.05 -16.73 -2.70
CA TYR A 138 1.30 -16.36 -3.08
C TYR A 138 2.27 -16.44 -1.90
N PHE A 139 1.79 -16.13 -0.69
CA PHE A 139 2.55 -16.21 0.55
C PHE A 139 1.85 -17.10 1.57
N VAL A 140 2.63 -17.91 2.28
CA VAL A 140 2.17 -18.74 3.39
C VAL A 140 3.09 -18.55 4.58
N GLU A 141 2.52 -18.48 5.78
CA GLU A 141 3.27 -18.55 7.03
C GLU A 141 3.00 -19.87 7.71
N GLN A 142 4.06 -20.60 8.04
CA GLN A 142 3.97 -21.85 8.77
C GLN A 142 5.25 -22.05 9.59
N ASP A 143 5.10 -22.51 10.84
CA ASP A 143 6.24 -22.84 11.72
C ASP A 143 7.25 -21.69 11.85
N ASP A 144 6.73 -20.47 12.06
CA ASP A 144 7.49 -19.21 12.16
C ASP A 144 8.36 -18.86 10.94
N ARG A 145 8.08 -19.47 9.78
CA ARG A 145 8.72 -19.15 8.50
C ARG A 145 7.72 -18.60 7.50
N LEU A 146 8.19 -17.64 6.71
CA LEU A 146 7.48 -17.10 5.57
C LEU A 146 7.92 -17.82 4.29
N TYR A 147 6.94 -18.22 3.49
CA TYR A 147 7.13 -18.93 2.23
C TYR A 147 6.51 -18.12 1.10
N GLN A 148 7.14 -18.16 -0.07
CA GLN A 148 6.64 -17.55 -1.30
C GLN A 148 6.48 -18.62 -2.37
N LEU A 149 5.35 -18.63 -3.09
CA LEU A 149 5.14 -19.56 -4.18
C LEU A 149 6.20 -19.34 -5.27
N ARG A 150 6.80 -20.43 -5.76
CA ARG A 150 7.81 -20.34 -6.82
C ARG A 150 7.25 -19.63 -8.04
N ARG A 151 8.10 -18.81 -8.67
CA ARG A 151 7.72 -18.07 -9.88
C ARG A 151 7.29 -18.99 -11.02
N SER A 152 7.86 -20.20 -11.12
CA SER A 152 7.46 -21.20 -12.11
C SER A 152 6.00 -21.65 -11.99
N GLU A 153 5.38 -21.45 -10.83
CA GLU A 153 4.00 -21.82 -10.54
C GLU A 153 3.03 -20.64 -10.73
N LEU A 154 3.54 -19.44 -11.01
CA LEU A 154 2.74 -18.28 -11.35
C LEU A 154 2.37 -18.30 -12.83
N ASP A 155 1.26 -17.64 -13.17
CA ASP A 155 0.84 -17.45 -14.55
C ASP A 155 1.94 -16.69 -15.34
N PRO A 156 2.37 -17.15 -16.53
CA PRO A 156 3.39 -16.45 -17.33
C PRO A 156 3.03 -15.00 -17.66
N ASP A 157 1.75 -14.60 -17.63
CA ASP A 157 1.33 -13.21 -17.83
C ASP A 157 1.79 -12.26 -16.70
N PHE A 158 2.25 -12.79 -15.55
CA PHE A 158 2.79 -11.98 -14.45
C PHE A 158 4.10 -11.26 -14.81
N ASP A 159 4.92 -11.84 -15.70
CA ASP A 159 6.22 -11.28 -16.07
C ASP A 159 6.13 -9.95 -16.82
N ALA A 160 4.99 -9.69 -17.49
CA ALA A 160 4.77 -8.48 -18.30
C ALA A 160 4.65 -7.18 -17.48
N ILE A 161 4.45 -7.24 -16.17
CA ILE A 161 4.28 -6.06 -15.31
C ILE A 161 5.65 -5.46 -14.89
N ARG A 162 6.72 -6.26 -14.88
CA ARG A 162 8.02 -5.91 -14.27
C ARG A 162 8.81 -4.81 -14.99
N GLU A 163 8.55 -4.57 -16.27
CA GLU A 163 9.39 -3.66 -17.08
C GLU A 163 8.98 -2.18 -17.01
N ARG A 164 8.01 -1.81 -16.17
CA ARG A 164 7.43 -0.47 -16.14
C ARG A 164 7.92 0.38 -14.97
N SER A 165 9.22 0.61 -14.88
CA SER A 165 9.74 1.62 -13.95
C SER A 165 9.34 3.02 -14.43
N LEU A 166 8.33 3.63 -13.80
CA LEU A 166 7.90 4.99 -14.08
C LEU A 166 8.75 6.02 -13.32
N VAL A 167 9.12 7.09 -14.01
CA VAL A 167 9.71 8.30 -13.43
C VAL A 167 8.68 9.42 -13.50
N PHE A 168 8.36 10.01 -12.35
CA PHE A 168 7.32 11.02 -12.21
C PHE A 168 7.89 12.45 -12.24
N ASP A 169 7.27 13.34 -13.01
CA ASP A 169 7.53 14.78 -12.94
C ASP A 169 6.61 15.40 -11.89
N TYR A 170 7.08 15.48 -10.64
CA TYR A 170 6.29 16.01 -9.52
C TYR A 170 5.89 17.49 -9.71
N ASN A 171 6.59 18.26 -10.54
CA ASN A 171 6.21 19.65 -10.82
C ASN A 171 4.93 19.74 -11.66
N SER A 172 4.60 18.68 -12.40
CA SER A 172 3.40 18.58 -13.21
C SER A 172 2.14 18.12 -12.45
N LEU A 173 2.22 17.89 -11.14
CA LEU A 173 1.10 17.42 -10.33
C LEU A 173 -0.07 18.41 -10.33
N THR A 174 -1.24 17.95 -10.77
CA THR A 174 -2.48 18.73 -10.75
C THR A 174 -3.63 17.96 -10.09
N VAL A 175 -4.54 18.68 -9.43
CA VAL A 175 -5.79 18.12 -8.92
C VAL A 175 -6.91 18.39 -9.93
N ASN A 176 -7.47 17.33 -10.51
CA ASN A 176 -8.47 17.43 -11.58
C ASN A 176 -9.89 17.45 -11.06
N SER A 177 -10.19 16.62 -10.06
CA SER A 177 -11.52 16.58 -9.47
C SER A 177 -11.48 16.15 -8.02
N ARG A 178 -12.54 16.49 -7.29
CA ARG A 178 -12.69 16.22 -5.87
C ARG A 178 -14.11 15.73 -5.61
N SER A 179 -14.25 14.74 -4.75
CA SER A 179 -15.57 14.36 -4.25
C SER A 179 -16.20 15.48 -3.42
N SER A 180 -17.53 15.54 -3.43
CA SER A 180 -18.31 16.47 -2.60
C SER A 180 -18.02 16.29 -1.10
N SER A 181 -17.77 15.06 -0.67
CA SER A 181 -17.38 14.70 0.69
C SER A 181 -15.92 15.00 1.03
N LYS A 182 -15.10 15.43 0.06
CA LYS A 182 -13.64 15.63 0.20
C LYS A 182 -12.87 14.39 0.67
N THR A 183 -13.47 13.21 0.59
CA THR A 183 -12.85 11.94 0.97
C THR A 183 -12.05 11.31 -0.16
N SER A 184 -12.16 11.87 -1.37
CA SER A 184 -11.41 11.43 -2.55
C SER A 184 -11.03 12.60 -3.45
N VAL A 185 -9.86 12.47 -4.06
CA VAL A 185 -9.28 13.42 -5.02
C VAL A 185 -8.74 12.63 -6.21
N VAL A 186 -8.96 13.14 -7.42
CA VAL A 186 -8.32 12.64 -8.64
C VAL A 186 -7.24 13.63 -9.03
N LEU A 187 -6.03 13.11 -9.22
CA LEU A 187 -4.85 13.88 -9.58
C LEU A 187 -4.20 13.33 -10.84
N THR A 188 -3.54 14.20 -11.58
CA THR A 188 -2.73 13.83 -12.73
C THR A 188 -1.30 14.29 -12.57
N ILE A 189 -0.39 13.52 -13.14
CA ILE A 189 1.04 13.78 -13.14
C ILE A 189 1.63 13.23 -14.43
N LYS A 190 2.62 13.93 -14.99
CA LYS A 190 3.39 13.43 -16.12
C LYS A 190 4.38 12.37 -15.63
N ALA A 191 4.51 11.31 -16.39
CA ALA A 191 5.47 10.25 -16.14
C ALA A 191 6.05 9.73 -17.46
N HIS A 192 7.22 9.12 -17.39
CA HIS A 192 7.80 8.37 -18.51
C HIS A 192 8.38 7.07 -17.98
N LEU A 193 8.55 6.09 -18.87
CA LEU A 193 9.31 4.89 -18.53
C LEU A 193 10.79 5.24 -18.44
N LEU A 194 11.49 4.67 -17.46
CA LEU A 194 12.93 4.84 -17.30
C LEU A 194 13.70 4.44 -18.57
N SER A 195 13.22 3.44 -19.30
CA SER A 195 13.76 2.99 -20.59
C SER A 195 13.44 3.91 -21.77
N GLU A 196 12.42 4.77 -21.66
CA GLU A 196 11.93 5.62 -22.76
C GLU A 196 11.65 7.07 -22.29
N PRO A 197 12.68 7.83 -21.84
CA PRO A 197 12.47 9.15 -21.25
C PRO A 197 11.88 10.19 -22.22
N SER A 198 12.03 9.98 -23.52
CA SER A 198 11.43 10.84 -24.55
C SER A 198 9.91 10.68 -24.68
N LYS A 199 9.32 9.60 -24.17
CA LYS A 199 7.88 9.36 -24.22
C LYS A 199 7.24 9.69 -22.87
N THR A 200 6.79 10.93 -22.74
CA THR A 200 6.05 11.38 -21.56
C THR A 200 4.55 11.17 -21.75
N GLU A 201 3.90 10.59 -20.75
CA GLU A 201 2.45 10.38 -20.67
C GLU A 201 1.88 11.01 -19.41
N THR A 202 0.60 11.40 -19.45
CA THR A 202 -0.11 11.84 -18.25
C THR A 202 -0.76 10.64 -17.58
N LYS A 203 -0.37 10.34 -16.34
CA LYS A 203 -1.01 9.33 -15.50
C LYS A 203 -2.03 10.00 -14.58
N SER A 204 -3.14 9.30 -14.30
CA SER A 204 -4.22 9.75 -13.42
C SER A 204 -4.36 8.77 -12.27
N PHE A 205 -4.39 9.28 -11.05
CA PHE A 205 -4.53 8.48 -9.83
C PHE A 205 -5.66 9.02 -8.97
N ARG A 206 -6.30 8.11 -8.24
CA ARG A 206 -7.28 8.49 -7.22
C ARG A 206 -6.64 8.33 -5.85
N LEU A 207 -6.75 9.36 -5.01
CA LEU A 207 -6.47 9.26 -3.59
C LEU A 207 -7.75 9.12 -2.78
N LEU A 208 -7.66 8.40 -1.68
CA LEU A 208 -8.67 8.36 -0.63
C LEU A 208 -8.10 8.89 0.68
N SER A 209 -8.87 9.74 1.35
CA SER A 209 -8.57 10.23 2.69
C SER A 209 -8.96 9.17 3.70
N THR A 210 -8.03 8.83 4.59
CA THR A 210 -8.23 7.87 5.69
C THR A 210 -7.85 8.53 7.02
N PRO A 211 -8.21 7.95 8.18
CA PRO A 211 -7.76 8.45 9.49
C PRO A 211 -6.22 8.52 9.63
N THR A 212 -5.49 7.77 8.79
CA THR A 212 -4.01 7.70 8.79
C THR A 212 -3.37 8.53 7.67
N GLY A 213 -4.14 9.38 7.00
CA GLY A 213 -3.69 10.20 5.86
C GLY A 213 -4.20 9.70 4.52
N TRP A 214 -3.66 10.27 3.44
CA TRP A 214 -4.03 9.90 2.08
C TRP A 214 -3.45 8.55 1.67
N LYS A 215 -4.19 7.83 0.82
CA LYS A 215 -3.78 6.54 0.26
C LYS A 215 -4.10 6.47 -1.24
N LEU A 216 -3.29 5.75 -2.00
CA LEU A 216 -3.57 5.43 -3.40
C LEU A 216 -4.76 4.46 -3.49
N ASN A 217 -5.74 4.80 -4.33
CA ASN A 217 -6.91 3.97 -4.61
C ASN A 217 -6.91 3.50 -6.07
N SER A 218 -5.72 3.29 -6.61
CA SER A 218 -5.42 2.77 -7.93
C SER A 218 -3.96 2.35 -7.96
N TRP A 219 -3.65 1.24 -8.64
CA TRP A 219 -2.28 0.76 -8.81
C TRP A 219 -1.43 1.74 -9.62
N VAL A 220 -0.15 1.81 -9.26
CA VAL A 220 0.86 2.62 -9.94
C VAL A 220 1.90 1.65 -10.52
N LEU A 221 1.56 1.03 -11.65
CA LEU A 221 2.41 0.08 -12.36
C LEU A 221 3.16 0.74 -13.51
#